data_AF-A0A3Q3IGG3-F1
#
_entry.id   AF-A0A3Q3IGG3-F1
#
_cell.length_a   1.000
_cell.length_b   1.000
_cell.length_c   1.000
_cell.angle_alpha   90.00
_cell.angle_beta   90.00
_cell.angle_gamma   90.00
#
_symmetry.space_group_name_H-M   'P 1'
#
loop_
_entity.id
_entity.type
_entity.pdbx_description
1 polymer ?
#
loop_
_entity_poly.entity_id
_entity_poly.type
_entity_poly.pdbx_seq_one_letter_code
_entity_poly.pdbx_strand_id
1 'polypeptide(L)'
;MLSITVHRKQENQNWPKSKSADINLNSPNKGLGVDRSGNLSDVPVEGAVGNSADPLPPGLTEEEAEELRNELIKVEEEVSTLRQVLSAKERHCAELKRKLGHSPLDDLKQNFTKSWQNVQTSNTYVRTSEKLGEWNERVTSSDL
;
A
#
# COMPACT_ATOMS: atom_id res chain seq x y z
N MET A 1 33.30 3.90 6.30
CA MET A 1 31.97 3.75 5.69
C MET A 1 31.95 2.44 4.91
N LEU A 2 31.08 1.50 5.29
CA LEU A 2 30.96 0.22 4.58
C LEU A 2 30.21 0.42 3.26
N SER A 3 30.94 0.38 2.15
CA SER A 3 30.37 0.41 0.81
C SER A 3 29.88 -0.99 0.43
N ILE A 4 28.61 -1.27 0.66
CA ILE A 4 27.97 -2.48 0.11
C ILE A 4 27.67 -2.20 -1.37
N THR A 5 28.52 -2.74 -2.24
CA THR A 5 28.32 -2.75 -3.69
C THR A 5 27.34 -3.86 -4.05
N VAL A 6 26.04 -3.52 -4.16
CA VAL A 6 25.03 -4.46 -4.65
C VAL A 6 25.27 -4.71 -6.14
N HIS A 7 25.81 -5.88 -6.46
CA HIS A 7 25.82 -6.39 -7.83
C HIS A 7 24.39 -6.76 -8.21
N ARG A 8 23.79 -5.94 -9.10
CA ARG A 8 22.47 -6.21 -9.69
C ARG A 8 22.57 -7.46 -10.58
N LYS A 9 22.35 -8.65 -10.02
CA LYS A 9 22.00 -9.83 -10.79
C LYS A 9 20.55 -9.68 -11.22
N GLN A 10 20.30 -9.66 -12.53
CA GLN A 10 18.96 -9.71 -13.12
C GLN A 10 18.35 -11.07 -12.78
N GLU A 11 17.76 -11.21 -11.60
CA GLU A 11 16.96 -12.37 -11.24
C GLU A 11 15.50 -12.09 -11.59
N ASN A 12 14.93 -13.08 -12.27
CA ASN A 12 13.73 -13.04 -13.07
C ASN A 12 12.50 -12.55 -12.27
N GLN A 13 11.90 -11.42 -12.68
CA GLN A 13 10.63 -10.90 -12.16
C GLN A 13 9.45 -11.75 -12.66
N ASN A 14 9.34 -13.00 -12.22
CA ASN A 14 8.10 -13.77 -12.39
C ASN A 14 7.39 -13.91 -11.05
N TRP A 15 6.79 -12.80 -10.60
CA TRP A 15 5.76 -12.85 -9.59
C TRP A 15 4.55 -13.60 -10.15
N PRO A 16 3.97 -14.59 -9.45
CA PRO A 16 2.76 -15.25 -9.92
C PRO A 16 1.67 -14.19 -10.10
N LYS A 17 1.24 -13.99 -11.35
CA LYS A 17 0.05 -13.17 -11.64
C LYS A 17 -1.13 -13.85 -10.98
N SER A 18 -1.52 -13.38 -9.81
CA SER A 18 -2.77 -13.78 -9.18
C SER A 18 -3.90 -13.44 -10.16
N LYS A 19 -4.76 -14.43 -10.45
CA LYS A 19 -5.96 -14.20 -11.26
C LYS A 19 -6.77 -13.13 -10.55
N SER A 20 -7.04 -12.02 -11.24
CA SER A 20 -7.91 -10.97 -10.73
C SER A 20 -9.22 -11.59 -10.24
N ALA A 21 -9.48 -11.54 -8.93
CA ALA A 21 -10.81 -11.77 -8.43
C ALA A 21 -11.61 -10.52 -8.79
N ASP A 22 -12.55 -10.66 -9.73
CA ASP A 22 -13.46 -9.59 -10.10
C ASP A 22 -14.28 -9.19 -8.86
N ILE A 23 -13.93 -8.06 -8.25
CA ILE A 23 -14.70 -7.45 -7.17
C ILE A 23 -16.03 -6.97 -7.73
N ASN A 24 -17.08 -7.76 -7.55
CA ASN A 24 -18.43 -7.39 -7.89
C ASN A 24 -18.97 -6.38 -6.86
N LEU A 25 -19.00 -5.09 -7.25
CA LEU A 25 -19.48 -3.99 -6.42
C LEU A 25 -21.03 -3.88 -6.36
N ASN A 26 -21.78 -4.83 -6.91
CA ASN A 26 -23.24 -4.83 -6.89
C ASN A 26 -23.85 -5.73 -5.79
N SER A 27 -23.19 -5.90 -4.64
CA SER A 27 -23.81 -6.58 -3.49
C SER A 27 -24.55 -5.56 -2.61
N PRO A 28 -25.89 -5.61 -2.50
CA PRO A 28 -26.63 -4.79 -1.55
C PRO A 28 -26.49 -5.39 -0.13
N ASN A 29 -25.37 -5.11 0.54
CA ASN A 29 -25.22 -5.47 1.94
C ASN A 29 -26.03 -4.52 2.83
N LYS A 30 -27.05 -5.07 3.49
CA LYS A 30 -27.73 -4.42 4.62
C LYS A 30 -26.73 -4.22 5.75
N GLY A 31 -26.41 -2.97 6.06
CA GLY A 31 -25.68 -2.61 7.27
C GLY A 31 -26.54 -2.89 8.51
N LEU A 32 -26.12 -3.81 9.35
CA LEU A 32 -26.58 -3.85 10.74
C LEU A 32 -25.72 -2.89 11.56
N GLY A 33 -26.41 -2.04 12.31
CA GLY A 33 -25.82 -0.99 13.12
C GLY A 33 -24.97 -1.52 14.28
N VAL A 34 -23.99 -0.70 14.64
CA VAL A 34 -23.44 -0.63 16.00
C VAL A 34 -23.52 0.82 16.43
N ASP A 35 -24.58 1.11 17.15
CA ASP A 35 -24.72 2.19 18.09
C ASP A 35 -23.99 1.81 19.39
N ARG A 36 -22.87 2.47 19.68
CA ARG A 36 -22.53 2.79 21.07
C ARG A 36 -21.61 3.99 21.15
N SER A 37 -22.24 5.15 21.26
CA SER A 37 -21.67 6.29 21.97
C SER A 37 -21.37 5.87 23.41
N GLY A 38 -20.21 6.25 23.92
CA GLY A 38 -19.75 5.94 25.27
C GLY A 38 -18.35 6.45 25.50
N ASN A 39 -18.24 7.76 25.65
CA ASN A 39 -17.14 8.42 26.34
C ASN A 39 -16.87 7.76 27.71
N LEU A 40 -15.61 7.60 28.08
CA LEU A 40 -15.03 8.14 29.32
C LEU A 40 -13.56 7.75 29.35
N SER A 41 -12.72 8.75 29.14
CA SER A 41 -11.37 8.78 29.67
C SER A 41 -11.44 8.62 31.18
N ASP A 42 -10.87 7.56 31.73
CA ASP A 42 -10.26 7.65 33.05
C ASP A 42 -9.09 6.68 33.16
N VAL A 43 -7.98 7.22 33.67
CA VAL A 43 -6.69 6.56 33.78
C VAL A 43 -6.53 6.12 35.23
N PRO A 44 -6.15 4.87 35.49
CA PRO A 44 -5.33 4.56 36.64
C PRO A 44 -3.95 4.16 36.14
N VAL A 45 -2.98 5.02 36.41
CA VAL A 45 -1.59 4.61 36.60
C VAL A 45 -1.60 3.74 37.85
N GLU A 46 -1.09 2.50 37.78
CA GLU A 46 -0.33 1.83 38.83
C GLU A 46 0.11 0.47 38.31
N GLY A 47 1.39 0.16 38.54
CA GLY A 47 2.09 -0.94 37.92
C GLY A 47 1.59 -2.31 38.35
N ALA A 48 1.53 -3.21 37.38
CA ALA A 48 1.71 -4.63 37.63
C ALA A 48 2.33 -5.23 36.36
N VAL A 49 3.51 -5.82 36.54
CA VAL A 49 4.11 -6.79 35.63
C VAL A 49 3.03 -7.77 35.17
N GLY A 50 2.72 -7.72 33.89
CA GLY A 50 1.71 -8.54 33.27
C GLY A 50 2.02 -8.67 31.80
N ASN A 51 3.13 -9.33 31.48
CA ASN A 51 3.21 -10.06 30.23
C ASN A 51 2.01 -11.02 30.24
N SER A 52 0.91 -10.58 29.66
CA SER A 52 -0.17 -11.46 29.26
C SER A 52 0.44 -12.28 28.14
N ALA A 53 1.13 -13.36 28.52
CA ALA A 53 1.63 -14.33 27.58
C ALA A 53 0.37 -14.87 26.88
N ASP A 54 0.16 -14.43 25.65
CA ASP A 54 -0.72 -15.16 24.75
C ASP A 54 -0.33 -16.63 24.85
N PRO A 55 -1.29 -17.54 25.07
CA PRO A 55 -0.98 -18.94 25.28
C PRO A 55 -0.18 -19.44 24.08
N LEU A 56 0.96 -20.07 24.36
CA LEU A 56 1.82 -20.63 23.32
C LEU A 56 0.97 -21.49 22.37
N PRO A 57 1.15 -21.34 21.05
CA PRO A 57 0.42 -22.15 20.09
C PRO A 57 0.65 -23.64 20.37
N PRO A 58 -0.38 -24.49 20.28
CA PRO A 58 -0.27 -25.89 20.65
C PRO A 58 0.81 -26.59 19.81
N GLY A 59 1.81 -27.15 20.51
CA GLY A 59 2.94 -27.87 19.89
C GLY A 59 4.27 -27.11 19.85
N LEU A 60 4.31 -25.87 20.33
CA LEU A 60 5.55 -25.08 20.44
C LEU A 60 6.08 -25.13 21.88
N THR A 61 7.36 -25.48 22.07
CA THR A 61 7.97 -25.40 23.41
C THR A 61 8.32 -23.96 23.77
N GLU A 62 8.55 -23.70 25.06
CA GLU A 62 8.94 -22.37 25.53
C GLU A 62 10.29 -21.94 24.93
N GLU A 63 11.22 -22.87 24.78
CA GLU A 63 12.53 -22.62 24.20
C GLU A 63 12.44 -22.22 22.72
N GLU A 64 11.63 -22.95 21.94
CA GLU A 64 11.39 -22.62 20.52
C GLU A 64 10.70 -21.26 20.37
N ALA A 65 9.76 -20.93 21.27
CA ALA A 65 9.09 -19.64 21.27
C ALA A 65 10.06 -18.48 21.56
N GLU A 66 10.99 -18.67 22.49
CA GLU A 66 12.02 -17.68 22.83
C GLU A 66 13.04 -17.51 21.70
N GLU A 67 13.45 -18.59 21.03
CA GLU A 67 14.29 -18.52 19.84
C GLU A 67 13.63 -17.70 18.72
N LEU A 68 12.34 -17.94 18.45
CA LEU A 68 11.57 -17.18 17.47
C LEU A 68 11.46 -15.69 17.81
N ARG A 69 11.27 -15.35 19.09
CA ARG A 69 11.28 -13.94 19.54
C ARG A 69 12.63 -13.28 19.28
N ASN A 70 13.72 -13.98 19.57
CA ASN A 70 15.07 -13.47 19.34
C ASN A 70 15.39 -13.32 17.85
N GLU A 71 14.95 -14.25 17.00
CA GLU A 71 15.08 -14.13 15.55
C GLU A 71 14.24 -12.98 15.00
N LEU A 72 13.00 -12.83 15.48
CA LEU A 72 12.13 -11.72 15.10
C LEU A 72 12.79 -10.37 15.38
N ILE A 73 13.36 -10.18 16.57
CA ILE A 73 14.07 -8.94 16.95
C ILE A 73 15.22 -8.66 15.98
N LYS A 74 16.05 -9.67 15.67
CA LYS A 74 17.17 -9.51 14.73
C LYS A 74 16.68 -9.11 13.34
N VAL A 75 15.63 -9.76 12.83
CA VAL A 75 15.05 -9.43 11.53
C VAL A 75 14.47 -8.01 11.52
N GLU A 76 13.82 -7.58 12.60
CA GLU A 76 13.30 -6.21 12.72
C GLU A 76 14.42 -5.16 12.69
N GLU A 77 15.56 -5.42 13.34
CA GLU A 77 16.76 -4.57 13.29
C GLU A 77 17.36 -4.50 11.88
N GLU A 78 17.45 -5.63 11.18
CA GLU A 78 17.89 -5.68 9.79
C GLU A 78 16.95 -4.90 8.87
N VAL A 79 15.63 -5.09 9.01
CA VAL A 79 14.62 -4.33 8.27
C VAL A 79 14.75 -2.83 8.52
N SER A 80 14.94 -2.43 9.78
CA SER A 80 15.17 -1.03 10.15
C SER A 80 16.41 -0.48 9.45
N THR A 81 17.52 -1.21 9.49
CA THR A 81 18.78 -0.84 8.85
C THR A 81 18.63 -0.73 7.33
N LEU A 82 17.97 -1.69 6.69
CA LEU A 82 17.73 -1.69 5.25
C LEU A 82 16.87 -0.50 4.82
N ARG A 83 15.85 -0.11 5.60
CA ARG A 83 15.07 1.11 5.35
C ARG A 83 15.93 2.37 5.41
N GLN A 84 16.85 2.46 6.38
CA GLN A 84 17.76 3.59 6.50
C GLN A 84 18.72 3.67 5.29
N VAL A 85 19.29 2.52 4.89
CA VAL A 85 20.16 2.42 3.71
C VAL A 85 19.41 2.80 2.44
N LEU A 86 18.19 2.30 2.26
CA LEU A 86 17.35 2.62 1.11
C LEU A 86 17.06 4.12 1.05
N SER A 87 16.62 4.72 2.15
CA SER A 87 16.39 6.17 2.24
C SER A 87 17.66 6.98 1.89
N ALA A 88 18.83 6.50 2.30
CA ALA A 88 20.10 7.11 1.92
C ALA A 88 20.39 7.01 0.43
N LYS A 89 20.08 5.86 -0.20
CA LYS A 89 20.21 5.67 -1.65
C LYS A 89 19.21 6.52 -2.43
N GLU A 90 17.97 6.64 -1.96
CA GLU A 90 16.93 7.48 -2.57
C GLU A 90 17.35 8.96 -2.56
N ARG A 91 17.83 9.46 -1.41
CA ARG A 91 18.39 10.82 -1.30
C ARG A 91 19.56 11.03 -2.25
N HIS A 92 20.48 10.06 -2.33
CA HIS A 92 21.61 10.14 -3.26
C HIS A 92 21.16 10.13 -4.74
N CYS A 93 20.17 9.33 -5.08
CA CYS A 93 19.58 9.31 -6.42
C CYS A 93 18.95 10.65 -6.78
N ALA A 94 18.16 11.24 -5.85
CA ALA A 94 17.56 12.55 -6.04
C ALA A 94 18.63 13.64 -6.25
N GLU A 95 19.74 13.57 -5.52
CA GLU A 95 20.86 14.50 -5.69
C GLU A 95 21.53 14.38 -7.08
N LEU A 96 21.76 13.15 -7.54
CA LEU A 96 22.33 12.91 -8.87
C LEU A 96 21.39 13.40 -9.98
N LYS A 97 20.07 13.14 -9.87
CA LYS A 97 19.06 13.66 -10.80
C LYS A 97 19.11 15.18 -10.88
N ARG A 98 19.16 15.86 -9.73
CA ARG A 98 19.27 17.32 -9.66
C ARG A 98 20.53 17.84 -10.36
N LYS A 99 21.69 17.21 -10.12
CA LYS A 99 22.96 17.57 -10.78
C LYS A 99 22.93 17.40 -12.29
N LEU A 100 22.19 16.40 -12.78
CA LEU A 100 21.97 16.16 -14.20
C LEU A 100 20.87 17.04 -14.82
N GLY A 101 20.21 17.89 -14.03
CA GLY A 101 19.15 18.78 -14.51
C GLY A 101 17.76 18.13 -14.58
N HIS A 102 17.58 16.91 -14.05
CA HIS A 102 16.25 16.32 -13.87
C HIS A 102 15.65 16.86 -12.57
N SER A 103 14.85 17.93 -12.68
CA SER A 103 14.18 18.51 -11.52
C SER A 103 13.02 17.61 -11.06
N PRO A 104 12.72 17.50 -9.75
CA PRO A 104 11.49 16.85 -9.27
C PRO A 104 10.21 17.41 -9.92
N LEU A 105 10.24 18.69 -10.31
CA LEU A 105 9.16 19.33 -11.06
C LEU A 105 9.02 18.79 -12.48
N ASP A 106 10.11 18.37 -13.12
CA ASP A 106 10.08 17.78 -14.46
C ASP A 106 9.49 16.38 -14.41
N ASP A 107 9.89 15.56 -13.43
CA ASP A 107 9.28 14.25 -13.18
C ASP A 107 7.77 14.39 -12.88
N LEU A 108 7.36 15.37 -12.05
CA LEU A 108 5.94 15.63 -11.76
C LEU A 108 5.16 16.03 -13.02
N LYS A 109 5.69 16.99 -13.81
CA LYS A 109 5.06 17.43 -15.07
C LYS A 109 4.94 16.30 -16.07
N GLN A 110 5.97 15.47 -16.21
CA GLN A 110 5.98 14.33 -17.12
C GLN A 110 4.96 13.26 -16.69
N ASN A 111 4.89 12.92 -15.41
CA ASN A 111 3.88 11.97 -14.89
C ASN A 111 2.46 12.51 -15.06
N PHE A 112 2.23 13.79 -14.76
CA PHE A 112 0.91 14.40 -14.94
C PHE A 112 0.50 14.46 -16.41
N THR A 113 1.41 14.86 -17.29
CA THR A 113 1.17 14.92 -18.74
C THR A 113 0.82 13.54 -19.29
N LYS A 114 1.57 12.50 -18.89
CA LYS A 114 1.28 11.11 -19.27
C LYS A 114 -0.05 10.63 -18.72
N SER A 115 -0.34 10.85 -17.43
CA SER A 115 -1.62 10.46 -16.83
C SER A 115 -2.81 11.17 -17.49
N TRP A 116 -2.68 12.46 -17.79
CA TRP A 116 -3.69 13.23 -18.52
C TRP A 116 -3.89 12.72 -19.94
N GLN A 117 -2.80 12.51 -20.68
CA GLN A 117 -2.85 11.92 -22.02
C GLN A 117 -3.46 10.52 -22.00
N ASN A 118 -3.12 9.70 -21.00
CA ASN A 118 -3.69 8.38 -20.82
C ASN A 118 -5.19 8.47 -20.60
N VAL A 119 -5.69 9.39 -19.79
CA VAL A 119 -7.14 9.60 -19.60
C VAL A 119 -7.81 10.10 -20.88
N GLN A 120 -7.19 11.03 -21.60
CA GLN A 120 -7.69 11.55 -22.87
C GLN A 120 -7.76 10.47 -23.97
N THR A 121 -6.78 9.56 -24.00
CA THR A 121 -6.67 8.50 -25.02
C THR A 121 -7.33 7.19 -24.60
N SER A 122 -7.70 7.05 -23.32
CA SER A 122 -8.40 5.88 -22.82
C SER A 122 -9.84 5.86 -23.30
N ASN A 123 -10.32 4.65 -23.59
CA ASN A 123 -11.71 4.33 -23.96
C ASN A 123 -12.74 4.68 -22.85
N THR A 124 -12.30 5.25 -21.73
CA THR A 124 -13.13 5.77 -20.64
C THR A 124 -13.81 7.08 -21.02
N TYR A 125 -13.17 7.99 -21.76
CA TYR A 125 -13.84 9.20 -22.27
C TYR A 125 -14.87 8.84 -23.33
N VAL A 126 -14.51 7.98 -24.29
CA VAL A 126 -15.40 7.48 -25.35
C VAL A 126 -16.60 6.76 -24.73
N ARG A 127 -16.41 5.77 -23.85
CA ARG A 127 -17.52 5.08 -23.19
C ARG A 127 -18.36 5.97 -22.27
N THR A 128 -17.79 6.93 -21.56
CA THR A 128 -18.58 7.86 -20.72
C THR A 128 -19.39 8.82 -21.60
N SER A 129 -18.84 9.27 -22.73
CA SER A 129 -19.58 10.10 -23.69
C SER A 129 -20.69 9.31 -24.41
N GLU A 130 -20.44 8.05 -24.77
CA GLU A 130 -21.44 7.14 -25.33
C GLU A 130 -22.56 6.86 -24.33
N LYS A 131 -22.24 6.55 -23.07
CA LYS A 131 -23.25 6.32 -22.02
C LYS A 131 -24.07 7.56 -21.67
N LEU A 132 -23.47 8.76 -21.71
CA LEU A 132 -24.20 10.01 -21.53
C LEU A 132 -25.14 10.27 -22.72
N GLY A 133 -24.69 9.97 -23.95
CA GLY A 133 -25.52 9.98 -25.15
C GLY A 133 -26.69 9.00 -25.06
N GLU A 134 -26.43 7.76 -24.63
CA GLU A 134 -27.46 6.74 -24.40
C GLU A 134 -28.46 7.16 -23.32
N TRP A 135 -28.02 7.81 -22.24
CA TRP A 135 -28.92 8.33 -21.21
C TRP A 135 -29.78 9.47 -21.74
N ASN A 136 -29.18 10.40 -22.48
CA ASN A 136 -29.89 11.50 -23.14
C ASN A 136 -30.96 10.96 -24.12
N GLU A 137 -30.62 9.96 -24.93
CA GLU A 137 -31.53 9.31 -25.88
C GLU A 137 -32.68 8.59 -25.18
N ARG A 138 -32.40 7.91 -24.05
CA ARG A 138 -33.43 7.22 -23.25
C ARG A 138 -34.39 8.19 -22.56
N VAL A 139 -33.91 9.34 -22.10
CA VAL A 139 -34.76 10.38 -21.53
C VAL A 139 -35.67 10.99 -22.61
N THR A 140 -35.12 11.31 -23.78
CA THR A 140 -35.94 11.86 -24.89
C THR A 140 -36.92 10.84 -25.49
N SER A 141 -36.61 9.54 -25.40
CA SER A 141 -37.49 8.47 -25.89
C SER A 141 -38.55 8.04 -24.88
N SER A 142 -38.46 8.49 -23.62
CA SER A 142 -39.44 8.17 -22.57
C SER A 142 -40.59 9.20 -22.48
N ASP A 143 -40.56 10.27 -23.28
CA ASP A 143 -41.60 11.30 -23.37
C ASP A 143 -42.49 11.15 -24.64
N LEU A 144 -42.69 9.92 -25.14
CA LEU A 144 -43.70 9.52 -26.14
C LEU A 144 -44.50 8.32 -25.62
#